data_AF-A0A7C1DG32-F1
#
_entry.id   AF-A0A7C1DG32-F1
#
_cell.length_a   1.000
_cell.length_b   1.000
_cell.length_c   1.000
_cell.angle_alpha   90.00
_cell.angle_beta   90.00
_cell.angle_gamma   90.00
#
_symmetry.space_group_name_H-M   'P 1'
#
loop_
_entity.id
_entity.type
_entity.pdbx_description
1 polymer ?
#
loop_
_entity_poly.entity_id
_entity_poly.type
_entity_poly.pdbx_seq_one_letter_code
_entity_poly.pdbx_strand_id
1 'polypeptide(L)'
;MDFHNLKRHLNTFFSALQRSADAGELPQLSDAASFVLFAEKMHMNASDDWLPEAEDFLHLARQLHSAIKHKKIQDTVLLMDALQDAQEFCHRTYREKG
;
A
#
# COMPACT_ATOMS: atom_id res chain seq x y z
N MET A 1 9.20 5.27 -15.65
CA MET A 1 7.78 5.09 -15.27
C MET A 1 7.35 6.42 -14.68
N ASP A 2 6.34 7.07 -15.24
CA ASP A 2 5.80 8.30 -14.65
C ASP A 2 5.00 8.01 -13.37
N PHE A 3 4.86 9.01 -12.51
CA PHE A 3 4.19 8.91 -11.21
C PHE A 3 2.71 8.51 -11.33
N HIS A 4 2.04 8.90 -12.41
CA HIS A 4 0.64 8.57 -12.66
C HIS A 4 0.46 7.06 -12.93
N ASN A 5 1.33 6.47 -13.74
CA ASN A 5 1.37 5.04 -13.97
C ASN A 5 1.74 4.27 -12.71
N LEU A 6 2.64 4.81 -11.88
CA LEU A 6 2.97 4.23 -10.59
C LEU A 6 1.74 4.12 -9.67
N LYS A 7 1.04 5.23 -9.48
CA LYS A 7 -0.18 5.30 -8.66
C LYS A 7 -1.26 4.35 -9.17
N ARG A 8 -1.42 4.23 -10.50
CA ARG A 8 -2.36 3.30 -11.11
C ARG A 8 -2.06 1.85 -10.78
N HIS A 9 -0.80 1.41 -10.95
CA HIS A 9 -0.41 0.04 -10.61
C HIS A 9 -0.61 -0.26 -9.13
N LEU A 10 -0.24 0.69 -8.27
CA LEU A 10 -0.39 0.56 -6.83
C LEU A 10 -1.86 0.37 -6.43
N ASN A 11 -2.77 1.16 -7.02
CA ASN A 11 -4.22 0.99 -6.82
C ASN A 11 -4.76 -0.35 -7.36
N THR A 12 -4.24 -0.84 -8.49
CA THR A 12 -4.65 -2.14 -9.03
C THR A 12 -4.33 -3.27 -8.06
N PHE A 13 -3.09 -3.30 -7.52
CA PHE A 13 -2.71 -4.31 -6.54
C PHE A 13 -3.48 -4.14 -5.24
N PHE A 14 -3.63 -2.90 -4.73
CA PHE A 14 -4.41 -2.63 -3.53
C PHE A 14 -5.84 -3.14 -3.65
N SER A 15 -6.50 -2.88 -4.77
CA SER A 15 -7.87 -3.35 -5.03
C SER A 15 -7.96 -4.88 -5.11
N ALA A 16 -6.93 -5.56 -5.60
CA ALA A 16 -6.88 -7.02 -5.62
C ALA A 16 -6.73 -7.59 -4.21
N LEU A 17 -5.85 -7.01 -3.40
CA LEU A 17 -5.63 -7.38 -2.01
C LEU A 17 -6.90 -7.16 -1.16
N GLN A 18 -7.56 -6.02 -1.34
CA GLN A 18 -8.80 -5.67 -0.63
C GLN A 18 -9.91 -6.68 -0.93
N ARG A 19 -10.13 -7.02 -2.21
CA ARG A 19 -11.18 -8.00 -2.57
C ARG A 19 -10.98 -9.35 -1.89
N SER A 20 -9.74 -9.83 -1.76
CA SER A 20 -9.46 -11.07 -1.04
C SER A 20 -9.71 -10.91 0.46
N ALA A 21 -9.25 -9.81 1.06
CA ALA A 21 -9.46 -9.54 2.49
C ALA A 21 -10.96 -9.42 2.85
N ASP A 22 -11.75 -8.71 2.03
CA ASP A 22 -13.21 -8.55 2.21
C ASP A 22 -13.96 -9.89 2.09
N ALA A 23 -13.45 -10.82 1.29
CA ALA A 23 -13.98 -12.18 1.18
C ALA A 23 -13.58 -13.09 2.36
N GLY A 24 -12.77 -12.59 3.31
CA GLY A 24 -12.22 -13.38 4.40
C GLY A 24 -11.11 -14.35 3.97
N GLU A 25 -10.54 -14.12 2.78
CA GLU A 25 -9.47 -14.94 2.20
C GLU A 25 -8.10 -14.28 2.38
N LEU A 26 -7.04 -15.08 2.40
CA LEU A 26 -5.68 -14.53 2.33
C LEU A 26 -5.41 -14.04 0.91
N PRO A 27 -5.01 -12.77 0.73
CA PRO A 27 -4.57 -12.28 -0.55
C PRO A 27 -3.33 -13.05 -1.07
N GLN A 28 -3.12 -13.02 -2.38
CA GLN A 28 -1.98 -13.70 -2.99
C GLN A 28 -0.66 -13.04 -2.58
N LEU A 29 0.30 -13.86 -2.17
CA LEU A 29 1.61 -13.38 -1.72
C LEU A 29 2.36 -12.64 -2.84
N SER A 30 2.20 -13.05 -4.10
CA SER A 30 2.78 -12.38 -5.26
C SER A 30 2.23 -10.97 -5.48
N ASP A 31 0.94 -10.77 -5.22
CA ASP A 31 0.30 -9.47 -5.34
C ASP A 31 0.77 -8.54 -4.24
N ALA A 32 0.92 -9.07 -3.01
CA ALA A 32 1.47 -8.32 -1.88
C ALA A 32 2.95 -7.94 -2.10
N ALA A 33 3.76 -8.84 -2.65
CA ALA A 33 5.15 -8.55 -3.00
C ALA A 33 5.25 -7.47 -4.08
N SER A 34 4.39 -7.54 -5.10
CA SER A 34 4.30 -6.53 -6.15
C SER A 34 3.86 -5.18 -5.57
N PHE A 35 2.85 -5.17 -4.70
CA PHE A 35 2.37 -3.98 -4.01
C PHE A 35 3.49 -3.28 -3.22
N VAL A 36 4.29 -4.03 -2.43
CA VAL A 36 5.46 -3.49 -1.72
C VAL A 36 6.46 -2.84 -2.68
N LEU A 37 6.77 -3.50 -3.80
CA LEU A 37 7.70 -2.97 -4.79
C LEU A 37 7.20 -1.66 -5.43
N PHE A 38 5.89 -1.52 -5.64
CA PHE A 38 5.31 -0.26 -6.11
C PHE A 38 5.27 0.82 -5.02
N ALA A 39 5.03 0.45 -3.75
CA ALA A 39 5.10 1.36 -2.61
C ALA A 39 6.54 1.89 -2.40
N GLU A 40 7.56 1.05 -2.57
CA GLU A 40 8.97 1.47 -2.50
C GLU A 40 9.30 2.49 -3.58
N LYS A 41 8.82 2.25 -4.80
CA LYS A 41 8.95 3.22 -5.89
C LYS A 41 8.21 4.52 -5.60
N MET A 42 7.07 4.48 -4.91
CA MET A 42 6.34 5.68 -4.51
C MET A 42 7.15 6.51 -3.52
N HIS A 43 7.66 5.86 -2.48
CA HIS A 43 8.56 6.47 -1.50
C HIS A 43 9.80 7.10 -2.17
N MET A 44 10.45 6.40 -3.10
CA MET A 44 11.60 6.95 -3.84
C MET A 44 11.28 8.18 -4.71
N ASN A 45 10.01 8.40 -5.06
CA ASN A 45 9.56 9.56 -5.83
C ASN A 45 8.89 10.63 -4.95
N ALA A 46 8.83 10.42 -3.63
CA ALA A 46 8.25 11.39 -2.72
C ALA A 46 9.20 12.57 -2.51
N SER A 47 8.64 13.78 -2.55
CA SER A 47 9.36 14.99 -2.15
C SER A 47 9.30 15.13 -0.63
N ASP A 48 10.21 15.93 -0.06
CA ASP A 48 10.34 16.13 1.39
C ASP A 48 9.01 16.52 2.07
N ASP A 49 8.10 17.19 1.35
CA ASP A 49 6.80 17.65 1.85
C ASP A 49 5.80 16.55 2.21
N TRP A 50 5.94 15.36 1.61
CA TRP A 50 5.07 14.20 1.84
C TRP A 50 5.85 12.87 1.97
N LEU A 51 7.17 12.94 2.08
CA LEU A 51 8.06 11.80 2.30
C LEU A 51 7.73 11.02 3.58
N PRO A 52 7.43 11.67 4.73
CA PRO A 52 7.06 10.94 5.95
C PRO A 52 5.82 10.06 5.75
N GLU A 53 4.79 10.58 5.09
CA GLU A 53 3.57 9.85 4.78
C GLU A 53 3.85 8.68 3.83
N ALA A 54 4.72 8.88 2.83
CA ALA A 54 5.13 7.82 1.92
C ALA A 54 5.94 6.71 2.65
N GLU A 55 6.74 7.08 3.65
CA GLU A 55 7.50 6.14 4.48
C GLU A 55 6.58 5.30 5.36
N ASP A 56 5.61 5.93 6.03
CA ASP A 56 4.59 5.24 6.82
C ASP A 56 3.77 4.27 5.95
N PHE A 57 3.34 4.71 4.76
CA PHE A 57 2.62 3.86 3.82
C PHE A 57 3.45 2.64 3.39
N LEU A 58 4.73 2.84 3.06
CA LEU A 58 5.64 1.75 2.71
C LEU A 58 5.85 0.79 3.90
N HIS A 59 5.95 1.31 5.11
CA HIS A 59 6.10 0.51 6.31
C HIS A 59 4.89 -0.43 6.49
N LEU A 60 3.66 0.10 6.37
CA LEU A 60 2.43 -0.68 6.43
C LEU A 60 2.35 -1.72 5.32
N ALA A 61 2.77 -1.38 4.09
CA ALA A 61 2.78 -2.33 2.96
C ALA A 61 3.71 -3.53 3.24
N ARG A 62 4.87 -3.29 3.85
CA ARG A 62 5.80 -4.36 4.28
C ARG A 62 5.21 -5.21 5.40
N GLN A 63 4.51 -4.60 6.34
CA GLN A 63 3.79 -5.35 7.39
C GLN A 63 2.71 -6.24 6.79
N LEU A 64 1.90 -5.73 5.85
CA LEU A 64 0.87 -6.51 5.15
C LEU A 64 1.46 -7.74 4.46
N HIS A 65 2.53 -7.54 3.68
CA HIS A 65 3.23 -8.64 3.03
C HIS A 65 3.74 -9.69 4.03
N SER A 66 4.26 -9.25 5.18
CA SER A 66 4.65 -10.15 6.27
C SER A 66 3.45 -10.90 6.86
N ALA A 67 2.33 -10.24 7.13
CA ALA A 67 1.12 -10.87 7.66
C ALA A 67 0.58 -11.95 6.70
N ILE A 68 0.51 -11.65 5.41
CA ILE A 68 0.10 -12.58 4.36
C ILE A 68 1.05 -13.77 4.29
N LYS A 69 2.37 -13.52 4.29
CA LYS A 69 3.40 -14.57 4.28
C LYS A 69 3.26 -15.54 5.45
N HIS A 70 2.90 -15.04 6.63
CA HIS A 70 2.72 -15.82 7.85
C HIS A 70 1.28 -16.29 8.06
N LYS A 71 0.40 -16.12 7.05
CA LYS A 71 -1.01 -16.56 7.06
C LYS A 71 -1.84 -15.97 8.22
N LYS A 72 -1.52 -14.75 8.64
CA LYS A 72 -2.24 -14.05 9.70
C LYS A 72 -3.40 -13.25 9.11
N ILE A 73 -4.57 -13.88 9.01
CA ILE A 73 -5.75 -13.29 8.35
C ILE A 73 -6.24 -12.03 9.07
N GLN A 74 -6.36 -12.08 10.41
CA GLN A 74 -6.81 -10.92 11.19
C GLN A 74 -5.88 -9.72 11.03
N ASP A 75 -4.57 -9.93 11.17
CA ASP A 75 -3.56 -8.90 10.94
C ASP A 75 -3.64 -8.35 9.50
N THR A 76 -3.85 -9.23 8.51
CA THR A 76 -4.01 -8.84 7.10
C THR A 76 -5.18 -7.87 6.93
N VAL A 77 -6.35 -8.17 7.50
CA VAL A 77 -7.54 -7.30 7.41
C VAL A 77 -7.27 -5.95 8.07
N LEU A 78 -6.75 -5.94 9.30
CA LEU A 78 -6.42 -4.70 10.02
C LEU A 78 -5.40 -3.83 9.27
N LEU A 79 -4.41 -4.46 8.64
CA LEU A 79 -3.39 -3.76 7.86
C LEU A 79 -3.94 -3.21 6.54
N MET A 80 -4.94 -3.86 5.93
CA MET A 80 -5.63 -3.33 4.76
C MET A 80 -6.38 -2.04 5.09
N ASP A 81 -7.10 -2.00 6.21
CA ASP A 81 -7.80 -0.79 6.69
C ASP A 81 -6.80 0.34 6.96
N ALA A 82 -5.71 0.04 7.68
CA ALA A 82 -4.66 1.03 7.97
C ALA A 82 -3.99 1.56 6.70
N LEU A 83 -3.78 0.71 5.69
CA LEU A 83 -3.24 1.12 4.40
C LEU A 83 -4.20 2.00 3.61
N GLN A 84 -5.50 1.77 3.72
CA GLN A 84 -6.51 2.63 3.10
C GLN A 84 -6.44 4.04 3.69
N ASP A 85 -6.41 4.15 5.02
CA ASP A 85 -6.29 5.43 5.72
C ASP A 85 -4.98 6.15 5.36
N ALA A 86 -3.86 5.43 5.37
CA ALA A 86 -2.56 5.99 4.99
C ALA A 86 -2.53 6.45 3.52
N GLN A 87 -3.17 5.70 2.61
CA GLN A 87 -3.30 6.11 1.21
C GLN A 87 -4.10 7.41 1.06
N GLU A 88 -5.22 7.54 1.79
CA GLU A 88 -5.99 8.78 1.79
C GLU A 88 -5.18 9.95 2.30
N PHE A 89 -4.39 9.74 3.34
CA PHE A 89 -3.53 10.77 3.91
C PHE A 89 -2.45 11.21 2.92
N CYS A 90 -1.73 10.28 2.29
CA CYS A 90 -0.80 10.56 1.18
C CYS A 90 -1.44 11.37 0.05
N HIS A 91 -2.67 11.02 -0.34
CA HIS A 91 -3.40 11.74 -1.40
C HIS A 91 -3.74 13.18 -1.01
N ARG A 92 -4.12 13.41 0.25
CA ARG A 92 -4.43 14.75 0.77
C ARG A 92 -3.15 15.59 0.82
N THR A 93 -2.08 15.09 1.43
CA THR A 93 -0.81 15.81 1.55
C THR A 93 -0.20 16.12 0.18
N TYR A 94 -0.19 15.15 -0.76
CA TYR A 94 0.29 15.38 -2.12
C TYR A 94 -0.54 16.44 -2.86
N ARG A 95 -1.85 16.51 -2.66
CA ARG A 95 -2.70 17.52 -3.31
C ARG A 95 -2.51 18.91 -2.72
N GLU A 96 -2.22 18.99 -1.42
CA GLU A 96 -2.07 20.26 -0.71
C GLU A 96 -0.67 20.86 -0.85
N LYS A 97 0.36 20.01 -1.01
CA LYS A 97 1.77 20.42 -0.97
C LYS A 97 2.61 20.02 -2.19
N GLY A 98 2.10 19.16 -3.08
CA GLY A 98 2.80 18.70 -4.30
C GLY A 98 2.38 19.47 -5.55
#